data_AF-A0A8E0M6R4-F1
#
_entry.id   AF-A0A8E0M6R4-F1
#
_cell.length_a   1.000
_cell.length_b   1.000
_cell.length_c   1.000
_cell.angle_alpha   90.00
_cell.angle_beta   90.00
_cell.angle_gamma   90.00
#
_symmetry.space_group_name_H-M   'P 1'
#
loop_
_entity.id
_entity.type
_entity.pdbx_description
1 polymer ?
#
loop_
_entity_poly.entity_id
_entity_poly.type
_entity_poly.pdbx_seq_one_letter_code
_entity_poly.pdbx_strand_id
1 'polypeptide(L)'
;TVNKPLDLSDSLYDLCKAKGALSALCNELDEFGISVCHFDKNHSHDNATLVALEALRDFDTWEYLVFCARDIITDQINAIDSPETDEADK
;
A
#
# COMPACT_ATOMS: atom_id res chain seq x y z
N THR A 1 33.79 -20.74 1.47
CA THR A 1 32.74 -19.86 2.00
C THR A 1 31.45 -20.63 2.00
N VAL A 2 30.85 -20.86 3.17
CA VAL A 2 29.53 -21.49 3.26
C VAL A 2 28.53 -20.42 2.86
N ASN A 3 27.81 -20.61 1.76
CA ASN A 3 26.67 -19.78 1.39
C ASN A 3 25.63 -19.91 2.50
N LYS A 4 25.66 -18.99 3.47
CA LYS A 4 24.62 -18.89 4.48
C LYS A 4 23.35 -18.49 3.73
N PRO A 5 22.25 -19.25 3.83
CA PRO A 5 21.01 -18.85 3.19
C PRO A 5 20.64 -17.45 3.68
N LEU A 6 20.36 -16.54 2.74
CA LEU A 6 19.71 -15.27 3.06
C LEU A 6 18.43 -15.60 3.83
N ASP A 7 18.32 -15.07 5.05
CA ASP A 7 17.11 -15.20 5.84
C ASP A 7 16.07 -14.23 5.27
N LEU A 8 15.20 -14.76 4.42
CA LEU A 8 14.14 -14.02 3.74
C LEU A 8 12.83 -13.99 4.53
N SER A 9 12.80 -14.56 5.74
CA SER A 9 11.57 -14.70 6.52
C SER A 9 10.97 -13.33 6.88
N ASP A 10 11.81 -12.39 7.30
CA ASP A 10 11.41 -11.01 7.62
C ASP A 10 10.99 -10.23 6.36
N SER A 11 11.72 -10.38 5.24
CA SER A 11 11.36 -9.76 3.97
C SER A 11 10.01 -10.25 3.42
N LEU A 12 9.72 -11.55 3.54
CA LEU A 12 8.43 -12.11 3.13
C LEU A 12 7.29 -11.59 4.00
N TYR A 13 7.50 -11.45 5.31
CA TYR A 13 6.53 -10.87 6.21
C TYR A 13 6.23 -9.40 5.88
N ASP A 14 7.26 -8.61 5.62
CA ASP A 14 7.13 -7.22 5.23
C ASP A 14 6.38 -7.06 3.91
N LEU A 15 6.74 -7.82 2.88
CA LEU A 15 6.01 -7.82 1.60
C LEU A 15 4.55 -8.27 1.77
N CYS A 16 4.25 -9.17 2.70
CA CYS A 16 2.87 -9.53 3.04
C CYS A 16 2.10 -8.35 3.64
N LYS A 17 2.72 -7.53 4.49
CA LYS A 17 2.10 -6.29 5.01
C LYS A 17 1.83 -5.29 3.89
N ALA A 18 2.78 -5.07 2.98
CA ALA A 18 2.59 -4.18 1.83
C ALA A 18 1.43 -4.66 0.94
N LYS A 19 1.37 -5.96 0.65
CA LYS A 19 0.25 -6.59 -0.07
C LYS A 19 -1.08 -6.36 0.66
N GLY A 20 -1.10 -6.49 1.99
CA GLY A 20 -2.27 -6.24 2.81
C GLY A 20 -2.76 -4.80 2.69
N ALA A 21 -1.86 -3.82 2.77
CA ALA A 21 -2.19 -2.41 2.61
C ALA A 21 -2.78 -2.10 1.21
N LEU A 22 -2.18 -2.65 0.15
CA LEU A 22 -2.71 -2.50 -1.21
C LEU A 22 -4.07 -3.18 -1.38
N SER A 23 -4.29 -4.33 -0.75
CA SER A 23 -5.57 -5.03 -0.81
C SER A 23 -6.66 -4.26 -0.07
N ALA A 24 -6.34 -3.65 1.07
CA ALA A 24 -7.24 -2.74 1.77
C ALA A 24 -7.59 -1.53 0.89
N LEU A 25 -6.60 -0.93 0.22
CA LEU A 25 -6.81 0.20 -0.67
C LEU A 25 -7.77 -0.16 -1.82
N CYS A 26 -7.62 -1.35 -2.42
CA CYS A 26 -8.55 -1.83 -3.43
C CYS A 26 -10.00 -1.89 -2.91
N ASN A 27 -10.21 -2.42 -1.70
CA ASN A 27 -11.55 -2.50 -1.11
C ASN A 27 -12.15 -1.10 -0.89
N GLU A 28 -11.38 -0.17 -0.34
CA GLU A 28 -11.83 1.21 -0.10
C GLU A 28 -12.20 1.91 -1.41
N LEU A 29 -11.40 1.71 -2.48
CA LEU A 29 -11.67 2.29 -3.80
C LEU A 29 -12.87 1.63 -4.49
N ASP A 30 -13.10 0.33 -4.30
CA ASP A 30 -14.28 -0.37 -4.79
C ASP A 30 -15.55 0.16 -4.11
N GLU A 31 -15.52 0.36 -2.79
CA GLU A 31 -16.63 0.96 -2.03
C GLU A 31 -16.91 2.40 -2.49
N PHE A 32 -15.88 3.22 -2.65
CA PHE A 32 -16.03 4.57 -3.20
C PHE A 32 -16.59 4.54 -4.64
N GLY A 33 -16.16 3.57 -5.45
CA GLY A 33 -16.66 3.36 -6.80
C GLY A 33 -18.17 3.10 -6.86
N ILE A 34 -18.75 2.45 -5.85
CA ILE A 34 -20.21 2.27 -5.75
C ILE A 34 -20.92 3.61 -5.59
N SER A 35 -20.40 4.50 -4.74
CA SER A 35 -20.95 5.85 -4.55
C SER A 35 -20.88 6.68 -5.84
N VAL A 36 -19.77 6.62 -6.56
CA VAL A 36 -19.62 7.27 -7.88
C VAL A 36 -20.60 6.70 -8.90
N CYS A 37 -20.73 5.37 -8.98
CA CYS A 37 -21.68 4.71 -9.88
C CYS A 37 -23.14 5.09 -9.57
N HIS A 38 -23.48 5.29 -8.28
CA HIS A 38 -24.80 5.75 -7.88
C HIS A 38 -25.08 7.17 -8.37
N PHE A 39 -24.10 8.08 -8.25
CA PHE A 39 -24.19 9.42 -8.83
C PHE A 39 -24.30 9.38 -10.35
N ASP A 40 -23.53 8.53 -11.04
CA ASP A 40 -23.58 8.45 -12.51
C ASP A 40 -24.94 7.97 -13.05
N LYS A 41 -25.63 7.10 -12.29
CA LYS A 41 -26.99 6.66 -12.62
C LYS A 41 -28.06 7.71 -12.30
N ASN A 42 -27.77 8.65 -11.40
CA ASN A 42 -28.70 9.67 -10.95
C ASN A 42 -27.95 10.94 -10.56
N HIS A 43 -27.72 11.81 -11.54
CA HIS A 43 -26.98 13.06 -11.38
C HIS A 43 -27.78 14.10 -10.58
N SER A 44 -27.89 13.90 -9.27
CA SER A 44 -28.48 14.86 -8.34
C SER A 44 -27.39 15.59 -7.54
N HIS A 45 -27.72 16.78 -7.07
CA HIS A 45 -26.86 17.54 -6.17
C HIS A 45 -26.54 16.76 -4.88
N ASP A 46 -27.55 16.06 -4.33
CA ASP A 46 -27.39 15.29 -3.10
C ASP A 46 -26.44 14.11 -3.31
N ASN A 47 -26.53 13.42 -4.45
CA ASN A 47 -25.61 12.33 -4.80
C ASN A 47 -24.18 12.86 -5.05
N ALA A 48 -24.04 14.01 -5.70
CA ALA A 48 -22.73 14.66 -5.85
C ALA A 48 -22.10 15.03 -4.49
N THR A 49 -22.93 15.53 -3.57
CA THR A 49 -22.52 15.88 -2.21
C THR A 49 -22.06 14.64 -1.44
N LEU A 50 -22.80 13.53 -1.55
CA LEU A 50 -22.41 12.25 -0.94
C LEU A 50 -21.05 11.77 -1.46
N VAL A 51 -20.82 11.76 -2.78
CA VAL A 51 -19.52 11.38 -3.36
C VAL A 51 -18.39 12.27 -2.82
N ALA A 52 -18.61 13.58 -2.72
CA ALA A 52 -17.60 14.50 -2.18
C ALA A 52 -17.31 14.25 -0.70
N LEU A 53 -18.32 13.93 0.11
CA LEU A 53 -18.15 13.62 1.54
C LEU A 53 -17.41 12.29 1.76
N GLU A 54 -17.74 11.26 0.99
CA GLU A 54 -17.05 9.96 1.05
C GLU A 54 -15.58 10.12 0.64
N ALA A 55 -15.30 10.82 -0.47
CA ALA A 55 -13.93 11.11 -0.89
C ALA A 55 -13.14 11.87 0.19
N LEU A 56 -13.76 12.84 0.86
CA LEU A 56 -13.10 13.61 1.92
C LEU A 56 -12.82 12.76 3.15
N ARG A 57 -13.74 11.86 3.53
CA ARG A 57 -13.58 11.00 4.69
C ARG A 57 -12.47 9.97 4.48
N ASP A 58 -12.38 9.43 3.27
CA ASP A 58 -11.55 8.26 3.01
C ASP A 58 -10.18 8.62 2.42
N PHE A 59 -9.96 9.89 2.02
CA PHE A 59 -8.68 10.35 1.46
C PHE A 59 -7.49 10.05 2.38
N ASP A 60 -7.60 10.38 3.66
CA ASP A 60 -6.52 10.16 4.64
C ASP A 60 -6.21 8.65 4.78
N THR A 61 -7.25 7.80 4.72
CA THR A 61 -7.10 6.34 4.74
C THR A 61 -6.38 5.85 3.49
N TRP A 62 -6.75 6.33 2.31
CA TRP A 62 -6.09 5.94 1.06
C TRP A 62 -4.62 6.37 1.04
N GLU A 63 -4.34 7.61 1.45
CA GLU A 63 -2.98 8.15 1.55
C GLU A 63 -2.12 7.30 2.48
N TYR A 64 -2.64 6.97 3.67
CA TYR A 64 -1.96 6.11 4.63
C TYR A 64 -1.63 4.73 4.05
N LEU A 65 -2.60 4.08 3.40
CA LEU A 65 -2.40 2.75 2.80
C LEU A 65 -1.35 2.77 1.68
N VAL A 66 -1.36 3.81 0.84
CA VAL A 66 -0.35 4.01 -0.22
C VAL A 66 1.04 4.19 0.39
N PHE A 67 1.19 5.05 1.40
CA PHE A 67 2.49 5.29 2.02
C PHE A 67 3.01 4.07 2.75
N CYS A 68 2.16 3.35 3.51
CA CYS A 68 2.58 2.10 4.13
C CYS A 68 3.13 1.08 3.12
N ALA A 69 2.44 0.87 2.00
CA ALA A 69 2.90 -0.06 0.98
C ALA A 69 4.21 0.42 0.32
N ARG A 70 4.28 1.71 -0.04
CA ARG A 70 5.45 2.31 -0.67
C ARG A 70 6.69 2.22 0.21
N ASP A 71 6.56 2.57 1.48
CA ASP A 71 7.69 2.66 2.40
C ASP A 71 8.28 1.27 2.63
N ILE A 72 7.42 0.26 2.84
CA ILE A 72 7.86 -1.14 2.94
C ILE A 72 8.59 -1.60 1.68
N ILE A 73 8.03 -1.35 0.48
CA ILE A 73 8.66 -1.76 -0.78
C ILE A 73 10.02 -1.05 -0.95
N THR A 74 10.10 0.23 -0.59
CA THR A 74 11.33 1.02 -0.65
C THR A 74 12.40 0.46 0.29
N ASP A 75 12.03 0.11 1.53
CA ASP A 75 12.93 -0.50 2.49
C ASP A 75 13.46 -1.86 1.98
N GLN A 76 12.59 -2.68 1.37
CA GLN A 76 13.01 -3.96 0.78
C GLN A 76 13.94 -3.78 -0.42
N ILE A 77 13.70 -2.79 -1.28
CA ILE A 77 14.61 -2.47 -2.41
C ILE A 77 15.98 -2.01 -1.87
N ASN A 78 15.98 -1.10 -0.89
CA ASN A 78 17.21 -0.60 -0.28
C ASN A 78 18.01 -1.72 0.40
N ALA A 79 17.33 -2.70 1.01
CA ALA A 79 17.97 -3.86 1.61
C ALA A 79 18.65 -4.77 0.58
N ILE A 80 18.09 -4.89 -0.63
CA ILE A 80 18.70 -5.63 -1.76
C ILE A 80 19.90 -4.85 -2.32
N ASP A 81 19.77 -3.54 -2.46
CA ASP A 81 20.80 -2.68 -3.06
C ASP A 81 21.94 -2.33 -2.09
N SER A 82 21.79 -2.65 -0.80
CA SER A 82 22.86 -2.48 0.17
C SER A 82 24.03 -3.38 -0.23
N PRO A 83 25.21 -2.82 -0.59
CA PRO A 83 26.37 -3.65 -0.83
C PRO A 83 26.62 -4.44 0.46
N GLU A 84 26.85 -5.75 0.33
CA GLU A 84 27.41 -6.54 1.42
C GLU A 84 28.62 -5.75 1.91
N THR A 85 28.52 -5.10 3.07
CA THR A 85 29.71 -4.74 3.81
C THR A 85 30.28 -6.06 4.27
N ASP A 86 31.06 -6.67 3.37
CA ASP A 86 32.17 -7.53 3.70
C ASP A 86 32.99 -6.73 4.71
N GLU A 87 32.66 -6.89 6.00
CA GLU A 87 33.66 -6.84 7.04
C GLU A 87 34.63 -7.99 6.74
N ALA A 88 35.51 -7.70 5.80
CA ALA A 88 36.66 -8.50 5.49
C ALA A 88 37.41 -8.71 6.80
N ASP A 89 37.56 -10.00 7.13
CA ASP A 89 38.58 -10.56 8.02
C ASP A 89 39.68 -9.55 8.37
N LYS A 90 39.68 -9.09 9.62
CA LYS A 90 40.87 -8.59 10.30
C LYS A 90 41.04 -9.26 11.65
#